data_AF-A0A924B8E3-F1
#
_entry.id   AF-A0A924B8E3-F1
#
_cell.length_a   1.000
_cell.length_b   1.000
_cell.length_c   1.000
_cell.angle_alpha   90.00
_cell.angle_beta   90.00
_cell.angle_gamma   90.00
#
_symmetry.space_group_name_H-M   'P 1'
#
loop_
_entity.id
_entity.type
_entity.pdbx_description
1 polymer ?
#
loop_
_entity_poly.entity_id
_entity_poly.type
_entity_poly.pdbx_seq_one_letter_code
_entity_poly.pdbx_strand_id
1 'polypeptide(L)'
;MLKISLLLLTLVALAGCNYRVNKAQSLDDGIRGLSADQLTYQAVNTSVLAKNCVSCHSQAGGNKGGVNLETYAEVKRNIKEIREQVADKSMPPRTQLSDAQINMIITWIDAGASEDGQPQSIPTEPTQPPTQPPVTPPTPPNPPVTPPPVIPDPIFTIPADPKDITFEMVRVNVLVPKCLKCHSAPTNKGDVNLETYSSVMENLKDAYDDIMDGSMPKGKNLMTDDQKQLFFRWHDAGAKENGAAGLGATGLGANSAATKL
;
A
#
# COMPACT_ATOMS: atom_id res chain seq x y z
N MET A 1 -9.76 -35.16 42.99
CA MET A 1 -10.24 -33.91 42.35
C MET A 1 -9.09 -33.05 41.82
N LEU A 2 -7.98 -32.89 42.55
CA LEU A 2 -6.79 -32.12 42.09
C LEU A 2 -6.11 -32.70 40.82
N LYS A 3 -6.12 -34.02 40.62
CA LYS A 3 -5.52 -34.68 39.44
C LYS A 3 -6.30 -34.51 38.13
N ILE A 4 -7.61 -34.28 38.19
CA ILE A 4 -8.45 -34.04 36.99
C ILE A 4 -8.29 -32.60 36.51
N SER A 5 -8.05 -31.66 37.44
CA SER A 5 -7.81 -30.25 37.13
C SER A 5 -6.47 -30.01 36.40
N LEU A 6 -5.45 -30.82 36.69
CA LEU A 6 -4.14 -30.76 36.01
C LEU A 6 -4.17 -31.32 34.57
N LEU A 7 -5.10 -32.24 34.27
CA LEU A 7 -5.29 -32.85 32.94
C LEU A 7 -6.09 -31.95 31.98
N LEU A 8 -6.94 -31.07 32.49
CA LEU A 8 -7.67 -30.08 31.68
C LEU A 8 -6.81 -28.87 31.30
N LEU A 9 -5.84 -28.49 32.13
CA LEU A 9 -4.94 -27.36 31.85
C LEU A 9 -3.93 -27.67 30.74
N THR A 10 -3.50 -28.93 30.61
CA THR A 10 -2.56 -29.36 29.56
C THR A 10 -3.21 -29.49 28.18
N LEU A 11 -4.51 -29.78 28.09
CA LEU A 11 -5.23 -29.90 26.82
C LEU A 11 -5.44 -28.55 26.11
N VAL A 12 -5.55 -27.45 26.85
CA VAL A 12 -5.76 -26.11 26.29
C VAL A 12 -4.49 -25.55 25.64
N ALA A 13 -3.30 -25.94 26.13
CA ALA A 13 -2.02 -25.49 25.58
C ALA A 13 -1.71 -26.07 24.18
N LEU A 14 -2.20 -27.27 23.85
CA LEU A 14 -1.98 -27.90 22.54
C LEU A 14 -2.89 -27.34 21.43
N ALA A 15 -4.06 -26.78 21.78
CA ALA A 15 -4.98 -26.19 20.79
C ALA A 15 -4.42 -24.90 20.16
N GLY A 16 -3.65 -24.12 20.91
CA GLY A 16 -3.05 -22.87 20.42
C GLY A 16 -1.96 -23.07 19.36
N CYS A 17 -1.19 -24.16 19.45
CA CYS A 17 -0.15 -24.48 18.47
C CYS A 17 -0.73 -24.94 17.13
N ASN A 18 -1.79 -25.76 17.15
CA ASN A 18 -2.43 -26.25 15.92
C ASN A 18 -3.16 -25.14 15.14
N TYR A 19 -3.76 -24.18 15.84
CA TYR A 19 -4.50 -23.09 15.19
C TYR A 19 -3.64 -22.26 14.23
N ARG A 20 -2.39 -21.95 14.61
CA ARG A 20 -1.46 -21.17 13.75
C ARG A 20 -1.03 -21.94 12.52
N VAL A 21 -0.77 -23.25 12.65
CA VAL A 21 -0.39 -24.13 11.54
C VAL A 21 -1.55 -24.27 10.56
N ASN A 22 -2.76 -24.53 11.06
CA ASN A 22 -3.96 -24.64 10.22
C ASN A 22 -4.26 -23.34 9.45
N LYS A 23 -4.07 -22.17 10.08
CA LYS A 23 -4.25 -20.86 9.41
C LYS A 23 -3.21 -20.62 8.32
N ALA A 24 -1.95 -20.98 8.56
CA ALA A 24 -0.91 -20.89 7.55
C ALA A 24 -1.20 -21.82 6.37
N GLN A 25 -1.63 -23.06 6.63
CA GLN A 25 -2.03 -24.03 5.59
C GLN A 25 -3.24 -23.54 4.77
N SER A 26 -4.27 -23.00 5.42
CA SER A 26 -5.44 -22.45 4.72
C SER A 26 -5.10 -21.25 3.80
N LEU A 27 -4.12 -20.41 4.19
CA LEU A 27 -3.62 -19.33 3.34
C LEU A 27 -2.79 -19.88 2.18
N ASP A 28 -1.93 -20.87 2.45
CA ASP A 28 -1.08 -21.55 1.46
C ASP A 28 -1.94 -22.25 0.38
N ASP A 29 -3.03 -22.90 0.79
CA ASP A 29 -3.98 -23.57 -0.11
C ASP A 29 -4.78 -22.57 -0.95
N GLY A 30 -5.20 -21.44 -0.36
CA GLY A 30 -5.85 -20.34 -1.09
C GLY A 30 -4.93 -19.72 -2.14
N ILE A 31 -3.64 -19.57 -1.84
CA ILE A 31 -2.63 -19.02 -2.76
C ILE A 31 -2.32 -20.01 -3.90
N ARG A 32 -2.25 -21.32 -3.63
CA ARG A 32 -2.00 -22.34 -4.65
C ARG A 32 -3.08 -22.42 -5.74
N GLY A 33 -4.28 -21.93 -5.46
CA GLY A 33 -5.39 -21.90 -6.41
C GLY A 33 -5.38 -20.74 -7.40
N LEU A 34 -4.49 -19.75 -7.22
CA LEU A 34 -4.47 -18.55 -8.05
C LEU A 34 -3.66 -18.77 -9.34
N SER A 35 -4.26 -18.46 -10.49
CA SER A 35 -3.55 -18.39 -11.77
C SER A 35 -2.77 -17.06 -11.92
N ALA A 36 -1.82 -17.00 -12.84
CA ALA A 36 -0.91 -15.85 -12.99
C ALA A 36 -1.62 -14.51 -13.28
N ASP A 37 -2.77 -14.56 -13.96
CA ASP A 37 -3.67 -13.43 -14.24
C ASP A 37 -4.50 -12.99 -13.01
N GLN A 38 -4.64 -13.86 -12.00
CA GLN A 38 -5.29 -13.55 -10.74
C GLN A 38 -4.30 -13.01 -9.68
N LEU A 39 -3.00 -13.10 -9.94
CA LEU A 39 -1.97 -12.50 -9.10
C LEU A 39 -1.89 -11.00 -9.40
N THR A 40 -2.73 -10.23 -8.72
CA THR A 40 -2.69 -8.76 -8.74
C THR A 40 -1.82 -8.22 -7.60
N TYR A 41 -1.47 -6.93 -7.65
CA TYR A 41 -0.82 -6.28 -6.52
C TYR A 41 -1.66 -6.42 -5.26
N GLN A 42 -2.98 -6.22 -5.35
CA GLN A 42 -3.88 -6.36 -4.20
C GLN A 42 -3.81 -7.77 -3.58
N ALA A 43 -3.79 -8.82 -4.41
CA ALA A 43 -3.68 -10.19 -3.93
C ALA A 43 -2.35 -10.44 -3.21
N VAL A 44 -1.23 -9.99 -3.79
CA VAL A 44 0.12 -10.13 -3.20
C VAL A 44 0.27 -9.29 -1.93
N ASN A 45 -0.27 -8.08 -1.94
CA ASN A 45 -0.18 -7.16 -0.81
C ASN A 45 -0.92 -7.69 0.41
N THR A 46 -2.18 -8.07 0.24
CA THR A 46 -3.02 -8.62 1.33
C THR A 46 -2.55 -9.99 1.82
N SER A 47 -1.98 -10.82 0.96
CA SER A 47 -1.51 -12.16 1.34
C SER A 47 -0.12 -12.15 1.96
N VAL A 48 0.76 -11.23 1.54
CA VAL A 48 2.18 -11.28 1.89
C VAL A 48 2.75 -9.93 2.35
N LEU A 49 2.71 -8.87 1.52
CA LEU A 49 3.47 -7.64 1.81
C LEU A 49 2.97 -6.93 3.09
N ALA A 50 1.67 -6.72 3.22
CA ALA A 50 1.07 -6.04 4.38
C ALA A 50 1.24 -6.85 5.69
N LYS A 51 1.35 -8.18 5.59
CA LYS A 51 1.46 -9.05 6.77
C LYS A 51 2.90 -9.27 7.22
N ASN A 52 3.83 -9.36 6.27
CA ASN A 52 5.18 -9.86 6.53
C ASN A 52 6.28 -8.81 6.30
N CYS A 53 6.01 -7.74 5.55
CA CYS A 53 7.03 -6.81 5.09
C CYS A 53 6.88 -5.41 5.71
N VAL A 54 5.66 -4.85 5.71
CA VAL A 54 5.44 -3.43 6.07
C VAL A 54 5.68 -3.13 7.56
N SER A 55 5.72 -4.13 8.45
CA SER A 55 6.07 -3.89 9.86
C SER A 55 7.48 -3.30 10.04
N CYS A 56 8.38 -3.53 9.07
CA CYS A 56 9.73 -2.98 9.03
C CYS A 56 9.94 -2.02 7.84
N HIS A 57 9.33 -2.33 6.69
CA HIS A 57 9.48 -1.57 5.45
C HIS A 57 8.32 -0.58 5.23
N SER A 58 8.03 0.24 6.23
CA SER A 58 7.04 1.32 6.17
C SER A 58 7.56 2.55 6.89
N GLN A 59 6.89 3.69 6.70
CA GLN A 59 7.20 4.92 7.43
C GLN A 59 7.19 4.69 8.95
N ALA A 60 6.20 3.97 9.46
CA ALA A 60 6.09 3.61 10.88
C ALA A 60 7.11 2.55 11.32
N GLY A 61 7.43 1.58 10.45
CA GLY A 61 8.48 0.58 10.65
C GLY A 61 9.91 1.14 10.58
N GLY A 62 10.04 2.42 10.21
CA GLY A 62 11.31 3.13 10.10
C GLY A 62 12.08 2.81 8.83
N ASN A 63 11.39 2.40 7.74
CA ASN A 63 11.94 2.10 6.42
C ASN A 63 13.25 1.30 6.52
N LYS A 64 13.24 0.14 7.18
CA LYS A 64 14.45 -0.65 7.41
C LYS A 64 15.14 -0.96 6.08
N GLY A 65 16.46 -0.77 6.03
CA GLY A 65 17.23 -0.89 4.79
C GLY A 65 17.00 0.22 3.78
N GLY A 66 16.33 1.32 4.16
CA GLY A 66 16.00 2.43 3.26
C GLY A 66 14.82 2.15 2.33
N VAL A 67 14.07 1.08 2.57
CA VAL A 67 12.97 0.62 1.70
C VAL A 67 11.63 0.89 2.33
N ASN A 68 10.70 1.44 1.55
CA ASN A 68 9.28 1.57 1.87
C ASN A 68 8.47 0.66 0.92
N LEU A 69 7.48 -0.06 1.44
CA LEU A 69 6.62 -0.98 0.70
C LEU A 69 5.14 -0.72 0.97
N GLU A 70 4.76 0.51 1.35
CA GLU A 70 3.38 0.86 1.70
C GLU A 70 2.48 1.09 0.49
N THR A 71 3.07 1.31 -0.69
CA THR A 71 2.34 1.59 -1.94
C THR A 71 2.86 0.75 -3.11
N TYR A 72 2.01 0.53 -4.12
CA TYR A 72 2.40 -0.16 -5.35
C TYR A 72 3.60 0.51 -6.03
N ALA A 73 3.62 1.84 -6.10
CA ALA A 73 4.71 2.59 -6.73
C ALA A 73 6.07 2.32 -6.04
N GLU A 74 6.08 2.29 -4.71
CA GLU A 74 7.30 1.99 -3.94
C GLU A 74 7.70 0.51 -4.04
N VAL A 75 6.72 -0.41 -4.04
CA VAL A 75 6.98 -1.83 -4.29
C VAL A 75 7.58 -2.05 -5.68
N LYS A 76 7.02 -1.39 -6.70
CA LYS A 76 7.50 -1.46 -8.09
C LYS A 76 8.91 -0.87 -8.24
N ARG A 77 9.21 0.21 -7.52
CA ARG A 77 10.55 0.83 -7.48
C ARG A 77 11.61 -0.13 -6.93
N ASN A 78 11.24 -0.97 -5.95
CA ASN A 78 12.13 -1.91 -5.28
C ASN A 78 11.94 -3.36 -5.78
N ILE A 79 11.27 -3.57 -6.92
CA ILE A 79 10.76 -4.88 -7.33
C ILE A 79 11.88 -5.92 -7.54
N LYS A 80 13.04 -5.47 -8.01
CA LYS A 80 14.21 -6.32 -8.24
C LYS A 80 14.79 -6.83 -6.93
N GLU A 81 15.01 -5.93 -5.97
CA GLU A 81 15.52 -6.24 -4.65
C GLU A 81 14.54 -7.13 -3.89
N ILE A 82 13.23 -6.84 -3.96
CA ILE A 82 12.19 -7.69 -3.37
C ILE A 82 12.28 -9.11 -3.93
N ARG A 83 12.34 -9.25 -5.26
CA ARG A 83 12.41 -10.56 -5.90
C ARG A 83 13.65 -11.33 -5.46
N GLU A 84 14.82 -10.69 -5.46
CA GLU A 84 16.10 -11.31 -5.07
C GLU A 84 16.08 -11.76 -3.60
N GLN A 85 15.69 -10.87 -2.68
CA GLN A 85 15.69 -11.11 -1.23
C GLN A 85 14.58 -12.09 -0.77
N VAL A 86 13.51 -12.23 -1.54
CA VAL A 86 12.46 -13.23 -1.29
C VAL A 86 12.89 -14.59 -1.85
N ALA A 87 13.53 -14.63 -3.02
CA ALA A 87 14.01 -15.87 -3.63
C ALA A 87 15.17 -16.51 -2.84
N ASP A 88 16.08 -15.71 -2.29
CA ASP A 88 17.16 -16.19 -1.42
C ASP A 88 16.72 -16.45 0.03
N LYS A 89 15.45 -16.15 0.35
CA LYS A 89 14.83 -16.25 1.68
C LYS A 89 15.55 -15.44 2.77
N SER A 90 16.30 -14.40 2.40
CA SER A 90 16.97 -13.48 3.32
C SER A 90 16.00 -12.51 3.99
N MET A 91 14.87 -12.21 3.33
CA MET A 91 13.80 -11.39 3.86
C MET A 91 12.48 -12.17 3.94
N PRO A 92 11.72 -12.05 5.06
CA PRO A 92 12.07 -11.35 6.30
C PRO A 92 13.10 -12.11 7.18
N PRO A 93 13.94 -11.42 7.97
CA PRO A 93 15.08 -12.04 8.67
C PRO A 93 14.69 -12.88 9.90
N ARG A 94 13.47 -12.71 10.44
CA ARG A 94 13.01 -13.39 11.65
C ARG A 94 11.85 -14.35 11.42
N THR A 95 11.13 -14.20 10.32
CA THR A 95 9.95 -15.01 10.02
C THR A 95 9.98 -15.29 8.54
N GLN A 96 10.41 -16.51 8.21
CA GLN A 96 10.54 -16.92 6.82
C GLN A 96 9.15 -17.09 6.21
N LEU A 97 9.02 -16.65 4.96
CA LEU A 97 7.81 -16.84 4.17
C LEU A 97 7.60 -18.34 3.86
N SER A 98 6.34 -18.77 3.72
CA SER A 98 6.06 -20.10 3.19
C SER A 98 6.46 -20.20 1.72
N ASP A 99 6.68 -21.41 1.21
CA ASP A 99 7.01 -21.60 -0.20
C ASP A 99 5.89 -21.11 -1.13
N ALA A 100 4.60 -21.19 -0.75
CA ALA A 100 3.55 -20.59 -1.57
C ALA A 100 3.56 -19.07 -1.53
N GLN A 101 3.87 -18.42 -0.40
CA GLN A 101 4.01 -16.96 -0.33
C GLN A 101 5.20 -16.47 -1.17
N ILE A 102 6.31 -17.19 -1.14
CA ILE A 102 7.48 -16.94 -2.00
C ILE A 102 7.08 -17.07 -3.47
N ASN A 103 6.46 -18.19 -3.85
CA ASN A 103 6.03 -18.44 -5.22
C ASN A 103 5.01 -17.40 -5.70
N MET A 104 4.10 -16.95 -4.84
CA MET A 104 3.13 -15.91 -5.16
C MET A 104 3.82 -14.60 -5.54
N ILE A 105 4.78 -14.15 -4.73
CA ILE A 105 5.55 -12.93 -5.01
C ILE A 105 6.36 -13.10 -6.30
N ILE A 106 7.12 -14.19 -6.42
CA ILE A 106 8.01 -14.40 -7.58
C ILE A 106 7.20 -14.51 -8.87
N THR A 107 6.11 -15.28 -8.87
CA THR A 107 5.25 -15.45 -10.06
C THR A 107 4.61 -14.12 -10.46
N TRP A 108 4.10 -13.36 -9.49
CA TRP A 108 3.56 -12.03 -9.76
C TRP A 108 4.60 -11.08 -10.37
N ILE A 109 5.81 -11.06 -9.81
CA ILE A 109 6.91 -10.22 -10.32
C ILE A 109 7.31 -10.65 -11.73
N ASP A 110 7.48 -11.95 -11.96
CA ASP A 110 7.88 -12.52 -13.25
C ASP A 110 6.79 -12.32 -14.33
N ALA A 111 5.52 -12.25 -13.93
CA ALA A 111 4.40 -11.88 -14.78
C ALA A 111 4.28 -10.36 -15.05
N GLY A 112 5.24 -9.56 -14.57
CA GLY A 112 5.29 -8.11 -14.80
C GLY A 112 4.78 -7.26 -13.65
N ALA A 113 4.55 -7.84 -12.46
CA ALA A 113 4.07 -7.18 -11.25
C ALA A 113 2.85 -6.29 -11.53
N SER A 114 1.79 -6.86 -12.10
CA SER A 114 0.59 -6.13 -12.48
C SER A 114 -0.16 -5.58 -11.26
N GLU A 115 -0.59 -4.32 -11.33
CA GLU A 115 -1.44 -3.71 -10.31
C GLU A 115 -2.86 -4.31 -10.35
N ASP A 116 -3.46 -4.35 -11.55
CA ASP A 116 -4.88 -4.68 -11.78
C ASP A 116 -5.13 -6.08 -12.40
N GLY A 117 -4.12 -6.95 -12.47
CA GLY A 117 -4.26 -8.31 -13.03
C GLY A 117 -4.24 -8.39 -14.56
N GLN A 118 -3.98 -7.28 -15.25
CA GLN A 118 -3.70 -7.31 -16.69
C GLN A 118 -2.22 -7.58 -16.93
N PRO A 119 -1.84 -8.51 -17.83
CA PRO A 119 -0.46 -8.66 -18.26
C PRO A 119 0.02 -7.31 -18.81
N GLN A 120 1.04 -6.72 -18.18
CA GLN A 120 1.67 -5.54 -18.76
C GLN A 120 2.33 -6.03 -20.05
N SER A 121 1.74 -5.70 -21.20
CA SER A 121 2.35 -5.96 -22.50
C SER A 121 3.71 -5.29 -22.49
N ILE A 122 4.78 -6.08 -22.41
CA ILE A 122 6.17 -5.62 -22.41
C ILE A 122 6.33 -4.74 -23.64
N PRO A 123 6.46 -3.40 -23.53
CA PRO A 123 7.03 -2.64 -24.62
C PRO A 123 8.47 -3.14 -24.70
N THR A 124 8.86 -3.70 -25.84
CA THR A 124 10.25 -4.04 -26.11
C THR A 124 11.03 -2.73 -26.06
N GLU A 125 11.59 -2.39 -24.90
CA GLU A 125 12.38 -1.19 -24.73
C GLU A 125 13.62 -1.31 -25.64
N PRO A 126 13.86 -0.37 -26.55
CA PRO A 126 15.06 -0.36 -27.38
C PRO A 126 16.29 -0.36 -26.48
N THR A 127 17.23 -1.25 -26.77
CA THR A 127 18.49 -1.42 -26.05
C THR A 127 19.30 -0.11 -26.06
N GLN A 128 19.13 0.73 -25.05
CA GLN A 128 20.06 1.81 -24.78
C GLN A 128 21.04 1.35 -23.67
N PRO A 129 22.36 1.36 -23.91
CA PRO A 129 23.35 0.94 -22.93
C PRO A 129 23.24 1.75 -21.63
N PRO A 130 23.46 1.15 -20.45
CA PRO A 130 23.31 1.84 -19.18
C PRO A 130 24.41 2.89 -19.02
N THR A 131 24.09 4.15 -19.27
CA THR A 131 24.90 5.26 -18.76
C THR A 131 24.54 5.46 -17.30
N GLN A 132 25.47 5.06 -16.41
CA GLN A 132 25.38 5.28 -14.97
C GLN A 132 25.28 6.78 -14.64
N PRO A 133 24.30 7.21 -13.83
CA PRO A 133 24.37 8.51 -13.14
C PRO A 133 25.39 8.46 -11.98
N PRO A 134 25.95 9.60 -11.54
CA PRO A 134 27.14 9.63 -10.69
C PRO A 134 26.93 8.97 -9.32
N VAL A 135 27.90 8.13 -8.93
CA VAL A 135 28.00 7.57 -7.58
C VAL A 135 28.31 8.69 -6.59
N THR A 136 27.40 9.02 -5.68
CA THR A 136 27.71 9.85 -4.51
C THR A 136 28.19 8.98 -3.34
N PRO A 137 29.23 9.40 -2.57
CA PRO A 137 29.71 8.68 -1.38
C PRO A 137 28.63 8.58 -0.27
N PRO A 138 28.78 7.64 0.71
CA PRO A 138 27.78 7.40 1.74
C PRO A 138 27.51 8.65 2.60
N THR A 139 26.23 8.97 2.80
CA THR A 139 25.76 10.10 3.60
C THR A 139 26.10 9.92 5.09
N PRO A 140 26.62 10.94 5.80
CA PRO A 140 26.81 10.93 7.25
C PRO A 140 25.48 10.77 8.01
N PRO A 141 25.48 10.43 9.32
CA PRO A 141 24.25 10.33 10.11
C PRO A 141 23.45 11.63 10.05
N ASN A 142 22.16 11.51 9.75
CA ASN A 142 21.26 12.64 9.55
C ASN A 142 21.31 13.59 10.77
N PRO A 143 21.56 14.91 10.59
CA PRO A 143 21.37 15.87 11.66
C PRO A 143 19.89 15.92 12.08
N PRO A 144 19.56 16.42 13.28
CA PRO A 144 18.18 16.53 13.74
C PRO A 144 17.33 17.24 12.71
N VAL A 145 16.26 16.58 12.26
CA VAL A 145 15.32 17.11 11.28
C VAL A 145 14.69 18.38 11.87
N THR A 146 15.11 19.53 11.37
CA THR A 146 14.33 20.76 11.51
C THR A 146 12.98 20.55 10.82
N PRO A 147 11.86 20.98 11.42
CA PRO A 147 10.56 20.85 10.78
C PRO A 147 10.60 21.44 9.36
N PRO A 148 9.98 20.79 8.37
CA PRO A 148 9.94 21.31 7.01
C PRO A 148 9.42 22.75 7.02
N PRO A 149 9.92 23.62 6.13
CA PRO A 149 9.47 25.00 6.04
C PRO A 149 7.95 25.01 5.91
N VAL A 150 7.29 25.94 6.61
CA VAL A 150 5.85 26.20 6.45
C VAL A 150 5.65 26.68 5.02
N ILE A 151 5.34 25.75 4.11
CA ILE A 151 4.88 26.08 2.77
C ILE A 151 3.52 26.76 2.98
N PRO A 152 3.30 28.00 2.50
CA PRO A 152 1.97 28.61 2.53
C PRO A 152 1.01 27.66 1.83
N ASP A 153 -0.14 27.39 2.46
CA ASP A 153 -1.12 26.37 2.04
C ASP A 153 -1.26 26.38 0.51
N PRO A 154 -0.85 25.30 -0.19
CA PRO A 154 -1.13 25.18 -1.61
C PRO A 154 -2.64 25.24 -1.76
N ILE A 155 -3.13 26.06 -2.70
CA ILE A 155 -4.56 26.13 -3.02
C ILE A 155 -5.01 24.70 -3.34
N PHE A 156 -5.69 24.08 -2.38
CA PHE A 156 -6.16 22.71 -2.49
C PHE A 156 -7.31 22.69 -3.49
N THR A 157 -7.00 22.34 -4.74
CA THR A 157 -8.01 22.17 -5.79
C THR A 157 -8.29 20.68 -5.96
N ILE A 158 -9.53 20.26 -5.67
CA ILE A 158 -9.98 18.90 -5.94
C ILE A 158 -10.05 18.70 -7.47
N PRO A 159 -9.43 17.64 -8.04
CA PRO A 159 -9.53 17.35 -9.46
C PRO A 159 -10.99 17.32 -9.96
N ALA A 160 -11.22 17.85 -11.16
CA ALA A 160 -12.57 17.88 -11.75
C ALA A 160 -13.06 16.46 -12.07
N ASP A 161 -12.19 15.59 -12.59
CA ASP A 161 -12.52 14.20 -12.85
C ASP A 161 -12.22 13.33 -11.61
N PRO A 162 -13.20 12.61 -11.03
CA PRO A 162 -12.97 11.72 -9.90
C PRO A 162 -11.88 10.67 -10.14
N LYS A 163 -11.65 10.25 -11.39
CA LYS A 163 -10.65 9.22 -11.73
C LYS A 163 -9.20 9.69 -11.52
N ASP A 164 -9.01 11.00 -11.45
CA ASP A 164 -7.70 11.63 -11.26
C ASP A 164 -7.37 11.80 -9.76
N ILE A 165 -8.33 11.46 -8.88
CA ILE A 165 -8.12 11.47 -7.43
C ILE A 165 -7.40 10.17 -7.04
N THR A 166 -6.22 10.32 -6.45
CA THR A 166 -5.35 9.19 -6.07
C THR A 166 -5.39 8.93 -4.57
N PHE A 167 -4.96 7.73 -4.15
CA PHE A 167 -4.77 7.44 -2.73
C PHE A 167 -3.77 8.41 -2.10
N GLU A 168 -2.70 8.79 -2.79
CA GLU A 168 -1.73 9.76 -2.24
C GLU A 168 -2.37 11.13 -1.99
N MET A 169 -3.25 11.61 -2.90
CA MET A 169 -4.00 12.84 -2.67
C MET A 169 -4.89 12.74 -1.42
N VAL A 170 -5.63 11.65 -1.26
CA VAL A 170 -6.47 11.41 -0.06
C VAL A 170 -5.60 11.27 1.19
N ARG A 171 -4.48 10.57 1.08
CA ARG A 171 -3.55 10.35 2.19
C ARG A 171 -3.00 11.66 2.73
N VAL A 172 -2.46 12.52 1.87
CA VAL A 172 -1.81 13.77 2.31
C VAL A 172 -2.82 14.82 2.76
N ASN A 173 -4.00 14.89 2.15
CA ASN A 173 -4.99 15.95 2.42
C ASN A 173 -6.05 15.56 3.45
N VAL A 174 -6.28 14.26 3.66
CA VAL A 174 -7.31 13.73 4.58
C VAL A 174 -6.69 12.82 5.63
N LEU A 175 -6.10 11.69 5.24
CA LEU A 175 -5.75 10.65 6.21
C LEU A 175 -4.67 11.12 7.19
N VAL A 176 -3.54 11.64 6.69
CA VAL A 176 -2.43 12.15 7.52
C VAL A 176 -2.91 13.22 8.51
N PRO A 177 -3.59 14.31 8.07
CA PRO A 177 -3.97 15.38 9.00
C PRO A 177 -5.15 15.04 9.91
N LYS A 178 -6.05 14.12 9.52
CA LYS A 178 -7.34 13.91 10.23
C LYS A 178 -7.47 12.54 10.91
N CYS A 179 -6.85 11.50 10.35
CA CYS A 179 -7.07 10.12 10.77
C CYS A 179 -5.84 9.51 11.47
N LEU A 180 -4.65 9.67 10.88
CA LEU A 180 -3.42 8.98 11.30
C LEU A 180 -2.84 9.49 12.62
N LYS A 181 -3.40 10.53 13.23
CA LYS A 181 -3.04 10.88 14.61
C LYS A 181 -3.54 9.85 15.64
N CYS A 182 -4.57 9.08 15.30
CA CYS A 182 -5.18 8.10 16.19
C CYS A 182 -5.27 6.70 15.57
N HIS A 183 -5.54 6.61 14.27
CA HIS A 183 -5.70 5.35 13.55
C HIS A 183 -4.41 4.91 12.85
N SER A 184 -3.30 4.92 13.58
CA SER A 184 -1.96 4.54 13.11
C SER A 184 -1.20 3.81 14.21
N ALA A 185 -0.21 3.00 13.85
CA ALA A 185 0.62 2.32 14.84
C ALA A 185 1.50 3.33 15.60
N PRO A 186 1.77 3.10 16.90
CA PRO A 186 1.27 1.99 17.73
C PRO A 186 -0.11 2.27 18.35
N THR A 187 -0.71 3.44 18.10
CA THR A 187 -1.93 3.90 18.78
C THR A 187 -3.16 3.06 18.44
N ASN A 188 -3.36 2.77 17.14
CA ASN A 188 -4.44 1.94 16.57
C ASN A 188 -5.78 2.12 17.32
N LYS A 189 -6.23 3.37 17.46
CA LYS A 189 -7.39 3.67 18.29
C LYS A 189 -8.64 2.99 17.74
N GLY A 190 -9.33 2.26 18.61
CA GLY A 190 -10.50 1.46 18.21
C GLY A 190 -10.11 0.27 17.33
N ASP A 191 -8.88 -0.22 17.46
CA ASP A 191 -8.30 -1.34 16.69
C ASP A 191 -8.24 -1.09 15.16
N VAL A 192 -8.34 0.17 14.74
CA VAL A 192 -8.26 0.59 13.34
C VAL A 192 -6.87 1.14 13.01
N ASN A 193 -6.31 0.72 11.88
CA ASN A 193 -5.08 1.23 11.28
C ASN A 193 -5.32 1.68 9.84
N LEU A 194 -4.91 2.89 9.49
CA LEU A 194 -5.12 3.52 8.17
C LEU A 194 -3.82 3.96 7.50
N GLU A 195 -2.66 3.43 7.93
CA GLU A 195 -1.34 3.90 7.46
C GLU A 195 -1.03 3.49 6.02
N THR A 196 -1.55 2.33 5.62
CA THR A 196 -1.28 1.73 4.31
C THR A 196 -2.54 1.76 3.44
N TYR A 197 -2.38 1.70 2.12
CA TYR A 197 -3.51 1.57 1.22
C TYR A 197 -4.38 0.35 1.56
N SER A 198 -3.76 -0.82 1.80
CA SER A 198 -4.49 -2.05 2.15
C SER A 198 -5.34 -1.88 3.42
N SER A 199 -4.75 -1.31 4.47
CA SER A 199 -5.45 -1.15 5.75
C SER A 199 -6.56 -0.11 5.64
N VAL A 200 -6.41 0.91 4.79
CA VAL A 200 -7.50 1.82 4.43
C VAL A 200 -8.60 1.08 3.69
N MET A 201 -8.27 0.25 2.68
CA MET A 201 -9.27 -0.52 1.93
C MET A 201 -10.04 -1.51 2.79
N GLU A 202 -9.39 -2.14 3.77
CA GLU A 202 -10.04 -3.03 4.74
C GLU A 202 -11.05 -2.31 5.64
N ASN A 203 -10.80 -1.03 5.94
CA ASN A 203 -11.65 -0.20 6.81
C ASN A 203 -12.45 0.85 6.02
N LEU A 204 -12.41 0.81 4.68
CA LEU A 204 -12.86 1.91 3.83
C LEU A 204 -14.35 2.16 3.97
N LYS A 205 -15.14 1.08 4.01
CA LYS A 205 -16.59 1.16 4.15
C LYS A 205 -16.96 1.78 5.49
N ASP A 206 -16.36 1.30 6.58
CA ASP A 206 -16.66 1.80 7.92
C ASP A 206 -16.20 3.26 8.08
N ALA A 207 -15.04 3.61 7.53
CA ALA A 207 -14.57 5.00 7.47
C ALA A 207 -15.53 5.90 6.66
N TYR A 208 -16.09 5.41 5.56
CA TYR A 208 -17.08 6.15 4.78
C TYR A 208 -18.35 6.43 5.60
N ASP A 209 -18.90 5.39 6.25
CA ASP A 209 -20.11 5.50 7.05
C ASP A 209 -19.90 6.43 8.25
N ASP A 210 -18.78 6.30 8.96
CA ASP A 210 -18.44 7.12 10.14
C ASP A 210 -18.19 8.61 9.78
N ILE A 211 -17.65 8.89 8.59
CA ILE A 211 -17.48 10.28 8.12
C ILE A 211 -18.82 10.86 7.67
N MET A 212 -19.68 10.05 7.05
CA MET A 212 -21.00 10.46 6.58
C MET A 212 -21.93 10.80 7.75
N ASP A 213 -21.95 9.98 8.79
CA ASP A 213 -22.79 10.21 9.98
C ASP A 213 -22.18 11.21 10.98
N GLY A 214 -20.92 11.61 10.76
CA GLY A 214 -20.19 12.58 11.57
C GLY A 214 -19.68 12.03 12.90
N SER A 215 -19.72 10.71 13.10
CA SER A 215 -19.13 10.05 14.27
C SER A 215 -17.60 10.13 14.27
N MET A 216 -16.98 10.28 13.09
CA MET A 216 -15.54 10.55 12.91
C MET A 216 -15.27 11.66 11.88
N PRO A 217 -14.16 12.41 12.05
CA PRO A 217 -13.22 12.37 13.16
C PRO A 217 -13.74 13.08 14.43
N LYS A 218 -13.49 12.51 15.61
CA LYS A 218 -13.97 13.09 16.89
C LYS A 218 -13.25 14.38 17.30
N GLY A 219 -13.98 15.26 18.00
CA GLY A 219 -13.43 16.43 18.67
C GLY A 219 -13.08 17.57 17.71
N LYS A 220 -11.92 18.21 17.91
CA LYS A 220 -11.48 19.37 17.11
C LYS A 220 -10.93 18.98 15.72
N ASN A 221 -10.93 17.70 15.37
CA ASN A 221 -10.37 17.18 14.12
C ASN A 221 -11.40 17.09 12.99
N LEU A 222 -12.52 17.82 13.07
CA LEU A 222 -13.53 17.81 12.02
C LEU A 222 -12.90 18.13 10.65
N MET A 223 -13.39 17.42 9.65
CA MET A 223 -13.01 17.62 8.26
C MET A 223 -13.78 18.80 7.69
N THR A 224 -13.13 19.58 6.83
CA THR A 224 -13.83 20.55 5.99
C THR A 224 -14.70 19.82 4.96
N ASP A 225 -15.66 20.53 4.35
CA ASP A 225 -16.50 19.96 3.31
C ASP A 225 -15.66 19.49 2.11
N ASP A 226 -14.62 20.23 1.74
CA ASP A 226 -13.68 19.84 0.68
C ASP A 226 -12.91 18.55 1.00
N GLN A 227 -12.50 18.37 2.27
CA GLN A 227 -11.83 17.14 2.71
C GLN A 227 -12.76 15.93 2.67
N LYS A 228 -14.03 16.11 3.08
CA LYS A 228 -15.05 15.07 2.97
C LYS A 228 -15.31 14.74 1.49
N GLN A 229 -15.46 15.76 0.67
CA GLN A 229 -15.71 15.59 -0.76
C GLN A 229 -14.55 14.88 -1.47
N LEU A 230 -13.29 15.19 -1.14
CA LEU A 230 -12.14 14.48 -1.70
C LEU A 230 -12.19 12.98 -1.35
N PHE A 231 -12.45 12.65 -0.09
CA PHE A 231 -12.53 11.26 0.37
C PHE A 231 -13.70 10.50 -0.29
N PHE A 232 -14.90 11.08 -0.30
CA PHE A 232 -16.08 10.45 -0.90
C PHE A 232 -15.94 10.29 -2.41
N ARG A 233 -15.43 11.30 -3.13
CA ARG A 233 -15.23 11.19 -4.57
C ARG A 233 -14.18 10.17 -4.94
N TRP A 234 -13.12 10.03 -4.15
CA TRP A 234 -12.14 8.96 -4.32
C TRP A 234 -12.77 7.59 -4.09
N HIS A 235 -13.53 7.41 -3.00
CA HIS A 235 -14.28 6.20 -2.71
C HIS A 235 -15.21 5.81 -3.89
N ASP A 236 -16.03 6.76 -4.35
CA ASP A 236 -17.01 6.56 -5.43
C ASP A 236 -16.35 6.31 -6.79
N ALA A 237 -15.13 6.81 -6.99
CA ALA A 237 -14.30 6.53 -8.16
C ALA A 237 -13.60 5.15 -8.12
N GLY A 238 -13.89 4.34 -7.09
CA GLY A 238 -13.33 3.00 -6.90
C GLY A 238 -12.07 2.96 -6.04
N ALA A 239 -11.80 4.03 -5.28
CA ALA A 239 -10.73 4.13 -4.29
C ALA A 239 -9.35 3.73 -4.83
N LYS A 240 -8.98 4.18 -6.03
CA LYS A 240 -7.74 3.77 -6.69
C LYS A 240 -6.49 4.21 -5.94
N GLU A 241 -5.50 3.33 -5.88
CA GLU A 241 -4.20 3.61 -5.27
C GLU A 241 -3.41 4.65 -6.08
N ASN A 242 -3.23 4.38 -7.37
CA ASN A 242 -2.62 5.31 -8.32
C ASN A 242 -3.69 5.90 -9.26
N GLY A 243 -3.51 7.16 -9.67
CA GLY A 243 -4.37 7.78 -10.68
C GLY A 243 -4.24 7.03 -12.00
N ALA A 244 -5.29 7.01 -12.81
CA ALA A 244 -5.15 6.50 -14.18
C ALA A 244 -4.04 7.30 -14.86
N ALA A 245 -2.92 6.65 -15.16
CA ALA A 245 -1.85 7.26 -15.95
C ALA A 245 -2.48 7.73 -17.26
N GLY A 246 -2.66 9.05 -17.39
CA GLY A 246 -3.19 9.67 -18.58
C GLY A 246 -2.27 9.37 -19.75
N LEU A 247 -2.64 8.38 -20.56
CA LEU A 247 -2.10 8.19 -21.89
C LEU A 247 -2.39 9.46 -22.72
N GLY A 248 -1.33 10.22 -22.97
CA GLY A 248 -1.13 11.08 -24.13
C GLY A 248 -2.32 11.87 -24.68
N ALA A 249 -2.51 13.10 -24.19
CA ALA A 249 -2.99 14.16 -25.06
C ALA A 249 -1.79 14.74 -25.83
N THR A 250 -1.31 14.02 -26.84
CA THR A 250 -0.48 14.60 -27.90
C THR A 250 -1.41 15.07 -29.01
N GLY A 251 -1.19 16.31 -29.46
CA GLY A 251 -2.11 17.05 -30.29
C GLY A 251 -2.37 16.45 -31.67
N LEU A 252 -3.57 16.77 -32.18
CA LEU A 252 -3.78 17.00 -33.60
C LEU A 252 -4.18 18.46 -33.75
N GLY A 253 -3.24 19.26 -34.24
CA GLY A 253 -3.55 20.53 -34.86
C GLY A 253 -4.20 20.29 -36.21
N ALA A 254 -5.22 21.09 -36.52
CA ALA A 254 -5.56 21.45 -37.89
C ALA A 254 -6.06 22.90 -37.89
N ASN A 255 -5.32 23.71 -38.66
CA ASN A 255 -5.52 25.13 -38.94
C ASN A 255 -6.80 25.42 -39.76
N SER A 256 -7.15 26.71 -39.78
CA SER A 256 -7.94 27.48 -40.76
C SER A 256 -9.33 27.86 -40.22
N ALA A 257 -9.78 29.11 -40.20
CA ALA A 257 -9.34 30.28 -40.94
C ALA A 257 -9.66 31.57 -40.16
N ALA A 258 -8.70 32.51 -40.19
CA ALA A 258 -9.00 33.93 -40.15
C ALA A 258 -8.89 34.45 -41.59
N THR A 259 -9.96 35.01 -42.14
CA THR A 259 -9.89 36.03 -43.20
C THR A 259 -11.06 36.98 -43.04
N LYS A 260 -10.71 38.26 -42.99
CA LYS A 260 -11.52 39.48 -42.95
C LYS A 260 -12.64 39.48 -44.00
N LEU A 261 -13.82 40.01 -43.62
CA LEU A 261 -14.29 41.37 -43.92
C LEU A 261 -15.51 41.70 -43.04
#